data_AF-S9VZ22-F1
#
_entry.id   AF-S9VZ22-F1
#
_cell.length_a   1.000
_cell.length_b   1.000
_cell.length_c   1.000
_cell.angle_alpha   90.00
_cell.angle_beta   90.00
_cell.angle_gamma   90.00
#
_symmetry.space_group_name_H-M   'P 1'
#
loop_
_entity.id
_entity.type
_entity.pdbx_description
1 polymer ?
#
loop_
_entity_poly.entity_id
_entity_poly.type
_entity_poly.pdbx_seq_one_letter_code
_entity_poly.pdbx_strand_id
1 'polypeptide(L)'
;MQHHSQVSATLKSLEAFFVSENHFQETKENAPIVQACLENLGTCESLNRVPIPLFMNIAFIDHCFALGVSTIPSMNDDSNLTLSQLILWDTHLISRSLQRLSYIENERTECFHLSTSSSNKDDERLAQEINLDAEAKKLYAVAKTGILRWMIFHLLEQRHVDLKSFSDFLDTWYADSSNEKKVLEKITTLDEKKRTQKILHFQSEMPWVRIHSILGRYLLCTKLELEIFHGYNFQQSKILNFF
;
A
#
# COMPACT_ATOMS: atom_id res chain seq x y z
N MET A 1 7.67 -11.34 -32.73
CA MET A 1 8.56 -12.00 -31.75
C MET A 1 9.52 -11.03 -31.03
N GLN A 2 10.12 -10.02 -31.69
CA GLN A 2 11.07 -9.10 -31.05
C GLN A 2 10.47 -8.21 -29.93
N HIS A 3 9.25 -7.69 -30.09
CA HIS A 3 8.59 -6.85 -29.06
C HIS A 3 8.31 -7.58 -27.74
N HIS A 4 7.92 -8.87 -27.78
CA HIS A 4 7.70 -9.66 -26.57
C HIS A 4 9.00 -9.92 -25.79
N SER A 5 10.12 -10.10 -26.50
CA SER A 5 11.44 -10.25 -25.89
C SER A 5 11.90 -8.98 -25.19
N GLN A 6 11.59 -7.80 -25.76
CA GLN A 6 11.93 -6.51 -25.16
C GLN A 6 11.11 -6.24 -23.89
N VAL A 7 9.79 -6.47 -23.94
CA VAL A 7 8.90 -6.34 -22.77
C VAL A 7 9.34 -7.24 -21.62
N SER A 8 9.63 -8.51 -21.92
CA SER A 8 10.10 -9.47 -20.91
C SER A 8 11.44 -9.04 -20.30
N ALA A 9 12.38 -8.53 -21.11
CA ALA A 9 13.65 -8.01 -20.62
C ALA A 9 13.45 -6.78 -19.73
N THR A 10 12.61 -5.81 -20.13
CA THR A 10 12.30 -4.62 -19.33
C THR A 10 11.65 -4.98 -17.99
N LEU A 11 10.70 -5.93 -17.98
CA LEU A 11 10.09 -6.40 -16.74
C LEU A 11 11.10 -7.07 -15.80
N LYS A 12 12.02 -7.89 -16.32
CA LYS A 12 13.11 -8.48 -15.52
C LYS A 12 14.07 -7.44 -14.98
N SER A 13 14.36 -6.39 -15.74
CA SER A 13 15.17 -5.26 -15.25
C SER A 13 14.47 -4.54 -14.11
N LEU A 14 13.18 -4.25 -14.23
CA LEU A 14 12.40 -3.64 -13.16
C LEU A 14 12.30 -4.55 -11.93
N GLU A 15 12.12 -5.85 -12.11
CA GLU A 15 12.12 -6.83 -11.01
C GLU A 15 13.41 -6.74 -10.19
N ALA A 16 14.57 -6.62 -10.84
CA ALA A 16 15.86 -6.47 -10.15
C ALA A 16 16.00 -5.17 -9.34
N PHE A 17 15.28 -4.10 -9.72
CA PHE A 17 15.27 -2.84 -8.97
C PHE A 17 14.20 -2.81 -7.87
N PHE A 18 13.03 -3.39 -8.14
CA PHE A 18 11.85 -3.30 -7.29
C PHE A 18 11.78 -4.40 -6.23
N VAL A 19 12.33 -5.58 -6.51
CA VAL A 19 12.38 -6.66 -5.53
C VAL A 19 13.56 -6.41 -4.59
N SER A 20 13.22 -6.08 -3.34
CA SER A 20 14.16 -5.88 -2.24
C SER A 20 13.69 -6.61 -0.99
N GLU A 21 14.67 -7.01 -0.15
CA GLU A 21 14.44 -7.59 1.19
C GLU A 21 13.57 -6.68 2.07
N ASN A 22 13.81 -5.37 2.03
CA ASN A 22 13.00 -4.35 2.72
C ASN A 22 12.05 -3.63 1.74
N HIS A 23 11.67 -2.39 2.02
CA HIS A 23 10.86 -1.56 1.12
C HIS A 23 11.70 -0.99 -0.02
N PHE A 24 11.14 -0.97 -1.23
CA PHE A 24 11.76 -0.32 -2.37
C PHE A 24 11.91 1.19 -2.10
N GLN A 25 13.10 1.71 -2.37
CA GLN A 25 13.37 3.14 -2.32
C GLN A 25 14.06 3.55 -3.62
N GLU A 26 13.45 4.51 -4.32
CA GLU A 26 14.07 5.14 -5.48
C GLU A 26 15.28 5.98 -5.02
N THR A 27 16.39 5.82 -5.72
CA THR A 27 17.63 6.57 -5.51
C THR A 27 17.92 7.42 -6.73
N LYS A 28 18.75 8.46 -6.58
CA LYS A 28 19.18 9.29 -7.72
C LYS A 28 19.90 8.49 -8.81
N GLU A 29 20.49 7.36 -8.44
CA GLU A 29 21.26 6.50 -9.35
C GLU A 29 20.35 5.59 -10.18
N ASN A 30 19.28 5.05 -9.58
CA ASN A 30 18.36 4.14 -10.27
C ASN A 30 17.15 4.85 -10.90
N ALA A 31 16.80 6.07 -10.46
CA ALA A 31 15.65 6.80 -10.98
C ALA A 31 15.61 6.92 -12.51
N PRO A 32 16.71 7.28 -13.22
CA PRO A 32 16.65 7.44 -14.68
C PRO A 32 16.34 6.13 -15.42
N ILE A 33 16.90 5.00 -14.95
CA ILE A 33 16.69 3.71 -15.60
C ILE A 33 15.33 3.11 -15.26
N VAL A 34 14.85 3.29 -14.02
CA VAL A 34 13.51 2.90 -13.61
C VAL A 34 12.47 3.67 -14.42
N GLN A 35 12.62 4.99 -14.53
CA GLN A 35 11.74 5.84 -15.31
C GLN A 35 11.70 5.41 -16.78
N ALA A 36 12.86 5.22 -17.42
CA ALA A 36 12.93 4.79 -18.82
C ALA A 36 12.25 3.43 -19.04
N CYS A 37 12.39 2.49 -18.09
CA CYS A 37 11.71 1.20 -18.16
C CYS A 37 10.19 1.34 -18.03
N LEU A 38 9.70 2.17 -17.09
CA LEU A 38 8.28 2.41 -16.91
C LEU A 38 7.66 3.13 -18.13
N GLU A 39 8.35 4.10 -18.72
CA GLU A 39 7.92 4.79 -19.95
C GLU A 39 7.85 3.82 -21.14
N ASN A 40 8.85 2.94 -21.28
CA ASN A 40 8.85 1.92 -22.33
C ASN A 40 7.67 0.94 -22.17
N LEU A 41 7.37 0.49 -20.95
CA LEU A 41 6.21 -0.38 -20.71
C LEU A 41 4.88 0.36 -20.90
N GLY A 42 4.79 1.63 -20.45
CA GLY A 42 3.57 2.43 -20.52
C GLY A 42 3.15 2.81 -21.94
N THR A 43 4.07 2.78 -22.90
CA THR A 43 3.79 3.01 -24.32
C THR A 43 3.52 1.73 -25.11
N CYS A 44 3.67 0.56 -24.48
CA CYS A 44 3.49 -0.73 -25.14
C CYS A 44 2.02 -1.17 -25.16
N GLU A 45 1.34 -0.99 -26.29
CA GLU A 45 -0.09 -1.34 -26.44
C GLU A 45 -0.43 -2.78 -26.09
N SER A 46 0.52 -3.71 -26.29
CA SER A 46 0.33 -5.13 -25.97
C SER A 46 0.15 -5.41 -24.48
N LEU A 47 0.54 -4.46 -23.60
CA LEU A 47 0.38 -4.56 -22.15
C LEU A 47 -0.94 -3.98 -21.64
N ASN A 48 -1.74 -3.31 -22.48
CA ASN A 48 -2.99 -2.65 -22.06
C ASN A 48 -4.00 -3.60 -21.38
N ARG A 49 -3.91 -4.90 -21.63
CA ARG A 49 -4.80 -5.93 -21.06
C ARG A 49 -4.06 -6.97 -20.23
N VAL A 50 -2.76 -6.77 -19.99
CA VAL A 50 -1.94 -7.70 -19.21
C VAL A 50 -1.99 -7.27 -17.74
N PRO A 51 -2.26 -8.19 -16.80
CA PRO A 51 -2.18 -7.88 -15.37
C PRO A 51 -0.80 -7.36 -14.99
N ILE A 52 -0.78 -6.34 -14.12
CA ILE A 52 0.47 -5.80 -13.60
C ILE A 52 1.06 -6.82 -12.61
N PRO A 53 2.33 -7.25 -12.77
CA PRO A 53 2.96 -8.18 -11.84
C PRO A 53 2.93 -7.70 -10.38
N LEU A 54 2.79 -8.62 -9.43
CA LEU A 54 2.66 -8.31 -8.02
C LEU A 54 3.81 -7.45 -7.47
N PHE A 55 5.06 -7.75 -7.86
CA PHE A 55 6.23 -6.98 -7.41
C PHE A 55 6.16 -5.49 -7.80
N MET A 56 5.56 -5.17 -8.95
CA MET A 56 5.37 -3.78 -9.38
C MET A 56 4.29 -3.10 -8.55
N ASN A 57 3.21 -3.80 -8.19
CA ASN A 57 2.18 -3.27 -7.30
C ASN A 57 2.76 -3.00 -5.90
N ILE A 58 3.58 -3.91 -5.36
CA ILE A 58 4.24 -3.74 -4.06
C ILE A 58 5.20 -2.54 -4.10
N ALA A 59 6.09 -2.45 -5.10
CA ALA A 59 7.01 -1.33 -5.24
C ALA A 59 6.30 0.02 -5.44
N PHE A 60 5.14 0.02 -6.10
CA PHE A 60 4.29 1.20 -6.21
C PHE A 60 3.76 1.64 -4.84
N ILE A 61 3.29 0.73 -3.99
CA ILE A 61 2.85 1.06 -2.63
C ILE A 61 4.04 1.54 -1.76
N ASP A 62 5.19 0.87 -1.86
CA ASP A 62 6.43 1.28 -1.17
C ASP A 62 6.80 2.73 -1.51
N HIS A 63 6.76 3.08 -2.80
CA HIS A 63 7.06 4.43 -3.28
C HIS A 63 5.98 5.45 -2.89
N CYS A 64 4.70 5.15 -3.14
CA CYS A 64 3.59 6.09 -2.88
C CYS A 64 3.46 6.51 -1.42
N PHE A 65 3.79 5.62 -0.49
CA PHE A 65 3.69 5.88 0.95
C PHE A 65 5.06 6.06 1.63
N ALA A 66 6.13 6.22 0.84
CA ALA A 66 7.49 6.44 1.31
C ALA A 66 7.94 5.42 2.38
N LEU A 67 7.67 4.13 2.16
CA LEU A 67 7.96 3.06 3.13
C LEU A 67 9.46 2.76 3.28
N GLY A 68 10.29 3.21 2.32
CA GLY A 68 11.74 3.17 2.44
C GLY A 68 12.32 4.10 3.52
N VAL A 69 11.52 5.03 4.06
CA VAL A 69 11.95 5.92 5.15
C VAL A 69 11.76 5.22 6.49
N SER A 70 12.85 5.03 7.22
CA SER A 70 12.82 4.40 8.55
C SER A 70 12.00 5.23 9.56
N THR A 71 10.96 4.63 10.13
CA THR A 71 10.19 5.22 11.23
C THR A 71 10.48 4.51 12.55
N ILE A 72 10.70 5.26 13.63
CA ILE A 72 10.74 4.71 15.00
C ILE A 72 9.43 5.11 15.70
N PRO A 73 8.74 4.20 16.43
CA PRO A 73 7.48 4.49 17.11
C PRO A 73 7.53 5.64 18.14
N SER A 74 8.72 6.10 18.54
CA SER A 74 8.96 7.21 19.45
C SER A 74 9.21 8.55 18.73
N MET A 75 8.89 8.65 17.45
CA MET A 75 9.06 9.89 16.69
C MET A 75 8.03 10.95 17.12
N ASN A 76 8.52 12.14 17.50
CA ASN A 76 7.70 13.28 17.97
C ASN A 76 6.68 13.73 16.91
N ASP A 77 5.65 14.48 17.32
CA ASP A 77 4.57 15.00 16.45
C ASP A 77 5.07 15.69 15.16
N ASP A 78 6.22 16.38 15.20
CA ASP A 78 6.84 17.02 14.03
C ASP A 78 7.27 16.02 12.94
N SER A 79 7.67 14.82 13.34
CA SER A 79 8.06 13.74 12.41
C SER A 79 6.84 13.12 11.74
N ASN A 80 5.70 13.08 12.43
CA ASN A 80 4.42 12.59 11.88
C ASN A 80 3.94 13.48 10.73
N LEU A 81 4.00 14.80 10.90
CA LEU A 81 3.68 15.76 9.85
C LEU A 81 4.68 15.67 8.69
N THR A 82 5.97 15.63 8.99
CA THR A 82 7.03 15.51 7.96
C THR A 82 6.85 14.27 7.10
N LEU A 83 6.55 13.11 7.70
CA LEU A 83 6.31 11.88 6.96
C LEU A 83 5.03 11.93 6.12
N SER A 84 3.96 12.52 6.65
CA SER A 84 2.71 12.71 5.90
C SER A 84 2.89 13.66 4.71
N GLN A 85 3.80 14.64 4.80
CA GLN A 85 4.12 15.59 3.73
C GLN A 85 4.93 14.98 2.59
N LEU A 86 5.54 13.80 2.78
CA LEU A 86 6.18 13.06 1.70
C LEU A 86 5.17 12.37 0.77
N ILE A 87 3.90 12.32 1.18
CA ILE A 87 2.84 11.64 0.43
C ILE A 87 2.05 12.65 -0.36
N LEU A 88 1.87 12.36 -1.65
CA LEU A 88 0.96 13.12 -2.49
C LEU A 88 -0.48 12.65 -2.25
N TRP A 89 -1.19 13.35 -1.36
CA TRP A 89 -2.60 13.11 -1.03
C TRP A 89 -3.55 13.66 -2.10
N ASP A 90 -3.50 13.05 -3.28
CA ASP A 90 -4.45 13.27 -4.39
C ASP A 90 -5.52 12.16 -4.40
N THR A 91 -6.80 12.52 -4.57
CA THR A 91 -7.91 11.55 -4.45
C THR A 91 -7.79 10.41 -5.46
N HIS A 92 -7.33 10.69 -6.67
CA HIS A 92 -7.21 9.72 -7.73
C HIS A 92 -5.95 8.85 -7.55
N LEU A 93 -4.81 9.44 -7.16
CA LEU A 93 -3.62 8.68 -6.80
C LEU A 93 -3.88 7.74 -5.62
N ILE A 94 -4.46 8.24 -4.53
CA ILE A 94 -4.77 7.44 -3.33
C ILE A 94 -5.79 6.35 -3.66
N SER A 95 -6.80 6.64 -4.47
CA SER A 95 -7.74 5.61 -4.92
C SER A 95 -7.06 4.51 -5.73
N ARG A 96 -6.14 4.86 -6.63
CA ARG A 96 -5.33 3.88 -7.36
C ARG A 96 -4.44 3.07 -6.41
N SER A 97 -3.81 3.71 -5.43
CA SER A 97 -3.00 3.02 -4.41
C SER A 97 -3.82 2.04 -3.59
N LEU A 98 -5.04 2.41 -3.17
CA LEU A 98 -5.93 1.50 -2.44
C LEU A 98 -6.43 0.34 -3.31
N GLN A 99 -6.63 0.57 -4.62
CA GLN A 99 -6.94 -0.50 -5.58
C GLN A 99 -5.75 -1.46 -5.72
N ARG A 100 -4.51 -0.95 -5.83
CA ARG A 100 -3.30 -1.79 -5.89
C ARG A 100 -3.08 -2.55 -4.59
N LEU A 101 -3.32 -1.91 -3.45
CA LEU A 101 -3.25 -2.56 -2.14
C LEU A 101 -4.28 -3.68 -2.01
N SER A 102 -5.50 -3.46 -2.49
CA SER A 102 -6.54 -4.50 -2.50
C SER A 102 -6.20 -5.64 -3.47
N TYR A 103 -5.57 -5.34 -4.61
CA TYR A 103 -5.06 -6.35 -5.53
C TYR A 103 -3.99 -7.24 -4.89
N ILE A 104 -3.02 -6.63 -4.17
CA ILE A 104 -2.00 -7.38 -3.42
C ILE A 104 -2.66 -8.33 -2.41
N GLU A 105 -3.64 -7.86 -1.63
CA GLU A 105 -4.33 -8.69 -0.66
C GLU A 105 -5.12 -9.84 -1.31
N ASN A 106 -5.77 -9.58 -2.44
CA ASN A 106 -6.51 -10.60 -3.18
C ASN A 106 -5.57 -11.69 -3.72
N GLU A 107 -4.43 -11.32 -4.31
CA GLU A 107 -3.44 -12.28 -4.81
C GLU A 107 -2.85 -13.12 -3.66
N ARG A 108 -2.55 -12.49 -2.52
CA ARG A 108 -2.07 -13.17 -1.29
C ARG A 108 -3.10 -14.19 -0.77
N THR A 109 -4.35 -13.77 -0.61
CA THR A 109 -5.42 -14.66 -0.12
C THR A 109 -5.75 -15.79 -1.09
N GLU A 110 -5.70 -15.54 -2.41
CA GLU A 110 -5.87 -16.58 -3.41
C GLU A 110 -4.78 -17.66 -3.31
N CYS A 111 -3.51 -17.25 -3.14
CA CYS A 111 -2.41 -18.17 -2.93
C CYS A 111 -2.60 -19.06 -1.68
N PHE A 112 -3.04 -18.46 -0.57
CA PHE A 112 -3.38 -19.18 0.67
C PHE A 112 -4.52 -20.19 0.48
N HIS A 113 -5.57 -19.84 -0.27
CA HIS A 113 -6.69 -20.76 -0.54
C HIS A 113 -6.29 -21.95 -1.43
N LEU A 114 -5.44 -21.73 -2.43
CA LEU A 114 -4.92 -22.78 -3.29
C LEU A 114 -4.00 -23.76 -2.53
N SER A 115 -3.23 -23.26 -1.55
CA SER A 115 -2.34 -24.11 -0.73
C SER A 115 -3.10 -24.95 0.30
N THR A 116 -4.19 -24.41 0.87
CA THR A 116 -4.97 -25.09 1.92
C THR A 116 -5.94 -26.13 1.38
N SER A 117 -6.32 -26.04 0.11
CA SER A 117 -7.20 -26.99 -0.58
C SER A 117 -6.47 -28.23 -1.14
N SER A 118 -5.14 -28.24 -1.19
CA SER A 118 -4.32 -29.19 -1.97
C SER A 118 -3.55 -30.26 -1.17
N SER A 119 -3.98 -30.60 0.06
CA SER A 119 -3.60 -31.81 0.85
C SER A 119 -2.29 -31.79 1.69
N ASN A 120 -2.25 -32.69 2.70
CA ASN A 120 -1.13 -33.14 3.55
C ASN A 120 -0.03 -32.11 3.86
N LYS A 121 -0.29 -31.23 4.84
CA LYS A 121 0.74 -30.38 5.41
C LYS A 121 1.22 -30.96 6.73
N ASP A 122 2.52 -30.85 6.96
CA ASP A 122 3.11 -30.97 8.29
C ASP A 122 2.39 -29.97 9.21
N ASP A 123 1.86 -30.44 10.36
CA ASP A 123 0.94 -29.66 11.19
C ASP A 123 1.55 -28.30 11.61
N GLU A 124 2.86 -28.25 11.84
CA GLU A 124 3.60 -27.03 12.19
C GLU A 124 3.67 -26.02 11.03
N ARG A 125 3.93 -26.50 9.80
CA ARG A 125 4.04 -25.64 8.62
C ARG A 125 2.69 -24.98 8.29
N LEU A 126 1.60 -25.73 8.39
CA LEU A 126 0.25 -25.19 8.19
C LEU A 126 -0.12 -24.18 9.30
N ALA A 127 0.22 -24.47 10.55
CA ALA A 127 -0.03 -23.55 11.66
C ALA A 127 0.70 -22.21 11.48
N GLN A 128 1.95 -22.23 11.00
CA GLN A 128 2.72 -21.01 10.69
C GLN A 128 2.08 -20.18 9.56
N GLU A 129 1.63 -20.83 8.49
CA GLU A 129 0.96 -20.16 7.36
C GLU A 129 -0.36 -19.51 7.80
N ILE A 130 -1.18 -20.20 8.62
CA ILE A 130 -2.43 -19.65 9.19
C ILE A 130 -2.13 -18.42 10.07
N ASN A 131 -1.07 -18.46 10.87
CA ASN A 131 -0.70 -17.34 11.74
C ASN A 131 -0.27 -16.11 10.93
N LEU A 132 0.53 -16.31 9.88
CA LEU A 132 0.96 -15.22 8.99
C LEU A 132 -0.23 -14.64 8.22
N ASP A 133 -1.13 -15.47 7.69
CA ASP A 133 -2.35 -14.98 7.02
C ASP A 133 -3.23 -14.16 7.97
N ALA A 134 -3.42 -14.62 9.22
CA ALA A 134 -4.21 -13.90 10.21
C ALA A 134 -3.59 -12.55 10.60
N GLU A 135 -2.26 -12.46 10.70
CA GLU A 135 -1.57 -11.21 10.96
C GLU A 135 -1.64 -10.27 9.76
N ALA A 136 -1.39 -10.77 8.54
CA ALA A 136 -1.49 -10.01 7.30
C ALA A 136 -2.88 -9.38 7.12
N LYS A 137 -3.96 -10.14 7.34
CA LYS A 137 -5.36 -9.64 7.26
C LYS A 137 -5.62 -8.50 8.24
N LYS A 138 -5.14 -8.62 9.49
CA LYS A 138 -5.29 -7.56 10.50
C LYS A 138 -4.54 -6.31 10.09
N LEU A 139 -3.28 -6.45 9.67
CA LEU A 139 -2.45 -5.32 9.26
C LEU A 139 -3.03 -4.62 8.02
N TYR A 140 -3.48 -5.38 7.02
CA TYR A 140 -4.14 -4.87 5.82
C TYR A 140 -5.37 -4.02 6.15
N ALA A 141 -6.28 -4.57 6.96
CA ALA A 141 -7.53 -3.87 7.31
C ALA A 141 -7.26 -2.53 8.02
N VAL A 142 -6.29 -2.53 8.94
CA VAL A 142 -5.90 -1.30 9.66
C VAL A 142 -5.18 -0.32 8.75
N ALA A 143 -4.24 -0.79 7.90
CA ALA A 143 -3.53 0.07 6.95
C ALA A 143 -4.49 0.74 5.96
N LYS A 144 -5.38 -0.04 5.32
CA LYS A 144 -6.39 0.45 4.38
C LYS A 144 -7.29 1.51 5.03
N THR A 145 -7.80 1.23 6.22
CA THR A 145 -8.65 2.18 6.97
C THR A 145 -7.88 3.44 7.34
N GLY A 146 -6.62 3.31 7.76
CA GLY A 146 -5.76 4.43 8.09
C GLY A 146 -5.51 5.36 6.90
N ILE A 147 -5.17 4.80 5.73
CA ILE A 147 -4.96 5.56 4.49
C ILE A 147 -6.24 6.31 4.09
N LEU A 148 -7.39 5.63 4.12
CA LEU A 148 -8.69 6.24 3.80
C LEU A 148 -8.98 7.45 4.70
N ARG A 149 -8.82 7.28 6.01
CA ARG A 149 -9.06 8.35 6.99
C ARG A 149 -8.07 9.52 6.82
N TRP A 150 -6.81 9.25 6.56
CA TRP A 150 -5.81 10.31 6.32
C TRP A 150 -6.10 11.12 5.04
N MET A 151 -6.57 10.48 3.97
CA MET A 151 -7.03 11.20 2.78
C MET A 151 -8.22 12.12 3.10
N ILE A 152 -9.18 11.64 3.90
CA ILE A 152 -10.31 12.44 4.37
C ILE A 152 -9.86 13.62 5.23
N PHE A 153 -8.88 13.41 6.13
CA PHE A 153 -8.29 14.50 6.91
C PHE A 153 -7.72 15.58 5.99
N HIS A 154 -6.95 15.18 4.97
CA HIS A 154 -6.38 16.14 4.02
C HIS A 154 -7.42 16.92 3.23
N LEU A 155 -8.50 16.28 2.78
CA LEU A 155 -9.60 16.99 2.12
C LEU A 155 -10.29 17.99 3.04
N LEU A 156 -10.45 17.64 4.32
CA LEU A 156 -11.09 18.49 5.32
C LEU A 156 -10.16 19.61 5.83
N GLU A 157 -8.84 19.47 5.73
CA GLU A 157 -7.87 20.51 6.08
C GLU A 157 -7.82 21.66 5.06
N GLN A 158 -8.30 21.44 3.84
CA GLN A 158 -8.34 22.48 2.82
C GLN A 158 -9.20 23.67 3.29
N ARG A 159 -8.71 24.90 3.04
CA ARG A 159 -9.43 26.13 3.37
C ARG A 159 -10.84 26.15 2.77
N HIS A 160 -10.92 25.79 1.49
CA HIS A 160 -12.16 25.49 0.80
C HIS A 160 -12.19 23.99 0.49
N VAL A 161 -13.11 23.27 1.13
CA VAL A 161 -13.29 21.84 0.89
C VAL A 161 -13.90 21.67 -0.50
N ASP A 162 -13.22 20.94 -1.38
CA ASP A 162 -13.80 20.48 -2.63
C ASP A 162 -14.85 19.39 -2.33
N LEU A 163 -16.10 19.82 -2.16
CA LEU A 163 -17.21 18.94 -1.82
C LEU A 163 -17.47 17.85 -2.86
N LYS A 164 -17.12 18.10 -4.14
CA LYS A 164 -17.30 17.11 -5.19
C LYS A 164 -16.29 15.98 -5.00
N SER A 165 -14.99 16.31 -4.97
CA SER A 165 -13.94 15.31 -4.75
C SER A 165 -14.11 14.58 -3.42
N PHE A 166 -14.59 15.28 -2.38
CA PHE A 166 -14.90 14.68 -1.09
C PHE A 166 -16.05 13.68 -1.16
N SER A 167 -17.19 14.05 -1.78
CA SER A 167 -18.32 13.14 -1.94
C SER A 167 -17.95 11.94 -2.80
N ASP A 168 -17.33 12.17 -3.96
CA ASP A 168 -16.93 11.10 -4.88
C ASP A 168 -15.99 10.09 -4.20
N PHE A 169 -15.06 10.58 -3.36
CA PHE A 169 -14.16 9.72 -2.59
C PHE A 169 -14.92 8.91 -1.52
N LEU A 170 -15.84 9.53 -0.79
CA LEU A 170 -16.68 8.85 0.20
C LEU A 170 -17.63 7.82 -0.45
N ASP A 171 -18.23 8.15 -1.59
CA ASP A 171 -19.08 7.24 -2.35
C ASP A 171 -18.31 6.01 -2.84
N THR A 172 -17.05 6.20 -3.22
CA THR A 172 -16.19 5.10 -3.67
C THR A 172 -15.76 4.19 -2.52
N TRP A 173 -15.35 4.77 -1.38
CA TRP A 173 -14.63 4.02 -0.33
C TRP A 173 -15.42 3.76 0.95
N TYR A 174 -16.53 4.48 1.16
CA TYR A 174 -17.42 4.35 2.33
C TYR A 174 -18.86 3.98 1.95
N ALA A 175 -19.06 3.39 0.77
CA ALA A 175 -20.39 2.97 0.28
C ALA A 175 -21.17 2.15 1.32
N ASP A 176 -20.50 1.21 1.99
CA ASP A 176 -21.12 0.31 2.98
C ASP A 176 -21.19 0.90 4.40
N SER A 177 -20.61 2.08 4.63
CA SER A 177 -20.46 2.70 5.96
C SER A 177 -21.24 4.01 6.09
N SER A 178 -22.56 3.93 5.84
CA SER A 178 -23.46 5.10 5.78
C SER A 178 -23.43 6.01 7.01
N ASN A 179 -23.20 5.46 8.21
CA ASN A 179 -23.10 6.24 9.45
C ASN A 179 -21.80 7.04 9.52
N GLU A 180 -20.66 6.42 9.20
CA GLU A 180 -19.35 7.11 9.18
C GLU A 180 -19.35 8.19 8.08
N LYS A 181 -19.89 7.86 6.90
CA LYS A 181 -20.07 8.80 5.80
C LYS A 181 -20.82 10.07 6.23
N LYS A 182 -21.99 9.93 6.87
CA LYS A 182 -22.79 11.06 7.38
C LYS A 182 -22.04 11.91 8.41
N VAL A 183 -21.25 11.28 9.27
CA VAL A 183 -20.44 11.99 10.27
C VAL A 183 -19.37 12.83 9.57
N LEU A 184 -18.70 12.27 8.56
CA LEU A 184 -17.66 12.96 7.79
C LEU A 184 -18.25 14.11 6.95
N GLU A 185 -19.39 13.91 6.29
CA GLU A 185 -20.12 14.96 5.58
C GLU A 185 -20.51 16.11 6.52
N LYS A 186 -20.96 15.82 7.74
CA LYS A 186 -21.31 16.86 8.72
C LYS A 186 -20.10 17.71 9.11
N ILE A 187 -18.88 17.16 9.10
CA ILE A 187 -17.66 17.94 9.42
C ILE A 187 -17.41 19.02 8.36
N THR A 188 -17.78 18.80 7.10
CA THR A 188 -17.63 19.81 6.02
C THR A 188 -18.42 21.09 6.29
N THR A 189 -19.51 21.00 7.05
CA THR A 189 -20.40 22.13 7.40
C THR A 189 -19.86 23.03 8.50
N LEU A 190 -18.77 22.60 9.18
CA LEU A 190 -18.14 23.39 10.23
C LEU A 190 -17.32 24.53 9.63
N ASP A 191 -17.23 25.64 10.37
CA ASP A 191 -16.26 26.69 10.07
C ASP A 191 -14.82 26.13 10.08
N GLU A 192 -13.95 26.75 9.29
CA GLU A 192 -12.57 26.30 9.07
C GLU A 192 -11.82 26.01 10.38
N LYS A 193 -11.92 26.91 11.36
CA LYS A 193 -11.23 26.77 12.65
C LYS A 193 -11.68 25.53 13.41
N LYS A 194 -12.99 25.29 13.53
CA LYS A 194 -13.52 24.09 14.20
C LYS A 194 -13.19 22.81 13.43
N ARG A 195 -13.20 22.87 12.10
CA ARG A 195 -12.83 21.75 11.25
C ARG A 195 -11.37 21.35 11.48
N THR A 196 -10.44 22.29 11.37
CA THR A 196 -9.00 22.07 11.63
C THR A 196 -8.76 21.52 13.03
N GLN A 197 -9.39 22.08 14.07
CA GLN A 197 -9.25 21.57 15.45
C GLN A 197 -9.70 20.11 15.59
N LYS A 198 -10.82 19.74 14.95
CA LYS A 198 -11.28 18.34 14.94
C LYS A 198 -10.31 17.42 14.20
N ILE A 199 -9.80 17.85 13.05
CA ILE A 199 -8.86 17.02 12.28
C ILE A 199 -7.56 16.81 13.04
N LEU A 200 -6.99 17.85 13.64
CA LEU A 200 -5.79 17.74 14.48
C LEU A 200 -6.00 16.76 15.65
N HIS A 201 -7.19 16.81 16.28
CA HIS A 201 -7.53 15.84 17.32
C HIS A 201 -7.55 14.41 16.78
N PHE A 202 -8.21 14.15 15.65
CA PHE A 202 -8.23 12.80 15.06
C PHE A 202 -6.85 12.31 14.61
N GLN A 203 -6.01 13.20 14.07
CA GLN A 203 -4.62 12.88 13.72
C GLN A 203 -3.78 12.54 14.95
N SER A 204 -4.05 13.15 16.11
CA SER A 204 -3.36 12.80 17.37
C SER A 204 -3.77 11.42 17.90
N GLU A 205 -5.02 11.00 17.71
CA GLU A 205 -5.50 9.66 18.08
C GLU A 205 -5.00 8.58 17.11
N MET A 206 -4.77 8.96 15.85
CA MET A 206 -4.34 8.06 14.78
C MET A 206 -3.20 8.68 13.96
N PRO A 207 -1.98 8.77 14.54
CA PRO A 207 -0.86 9.40 13.85
C PRO A 207 -0.44 8.57 12.63
N TRP A 208 -0.08 9.25 11.54
CA TRP A 208 0.37 8.65 10.29
C TRP A 208 1.55 7.70 10.49
N VAL A 209 2.51 8.03 11.37
CA VAL A 209 3.66 7.16 11.69
C VAL A 209 3.23 5.74 12.10
N ARG A 210 2.10 5.62 12.81
CA ARG A 210 1.55 4.32 13.20
C ARG A 210 0.96 3.58 12.00
N ILE A 211 0.23 4.28 11.13
CA ILE A 211 -0.36 3.69 9.92
C ILE A 211 0.72 3.28 8.92
N HIS A 212 1.73 4.14 8.72
CA HIS A 212 2.91 3.87 7.91
C HIS A 212 3.65 2.62 8.38
N SER A 213 3.93 2.49 9.69
CA SER A 213 4.53 1.29 10.26
C SER A 213 3.67 0.03 10.08
N ILE A 214 2.34 0.15 10.21
CA ILE A 214 1.41 -0.98 9.99
C ILE A 214 1.42 -1.40 8.52
N LEU A 215 1.39 -0.45 7.59
CA LEU A 215 1.45 -0.71 6.15
C LEU A 215 2.78 -1.36 5.76
N GLY A 216 3.91 -0.88 6.31
CA GLY A 216 5.21 -1.48 6.09
C GLY A 216 5.27 -2.93 6.55
N ARG A 217 4.81 -3.20 7.79
CA ARG A 217 4.73 -4.58 8.32
C ARG A 217 3.78 -5.47 7.51
N TYR A 218 2.67 -4.93 7.01
CA TYR A 218 1.77 -5.68 6.14
C TYR A 218 2.49 -6.18 4.88
N LEU A 219 3.21 -5.29 4.18
CA LEU A 219 3.91 -5.68 2.95
C LEU A 219 5.06 -6.65 3.23
N LEU A 220 5.83 -6.47 4.32
CA LEU A 220 6.87 -7.42 4.70
C LEU A 220 6.30 -8.79 5.07
N CYS A 221 5.21 -8.82 5.83
CA CYS A 221 4.50 -10.06 6.15
C CYS A 221 3.99 -10.77 4.89
N THR A 222 3.44 -10.01 3.94
CA THR A 222 2.99 -10.52 2.63
C THR A 222 4.14 -11.08 1.80
N LYS A 223 5.27 -10.37 1.70
CA LYS A 223 6.48 -10.84 0.99
C LYS A 223 6.98 -12.16 1.58
N LEU A 224 7.03 -12.25 2.91
CA LEU A 224 7.47 -13.43 3.65
C LEU A 224 6.56 -14.64 3.41
N GLU A 225 5.24 -14.45 3.54
CA GLU A 225 4.25 -15.51 3.30
C GLU A 225 4.35 -16.05 1.87
N LEU A 226 4.39 -15.16 0.88
CA LEU A 226 4.49 -15.52 -0.54
C LEU A 226 5.79 -16.25 -0.89
N GLU A 227 6.90 -15.88 -0.28
CA GLU A 227 8.20 -16.55 -0.50
C GLU A 227 8.25 -17.94 0.15
N ILE A 228 7.80 -18.08 1.40
CA ILE A 228 7.87 -19.36 2.13
C ILE A 228 6.90 -20.39 1.54
N PHE A 229 5.67 -19.98 1.24
CA PHE A 229 4.57 -20.91 0.98
C PHE A 229 4.14 -20.97 -0.49
N HIS A 230 4.43 -19.93 -1.28
CA HIS A 230 3.81 -19.75 -2.60
C HIS A 230 4.82 -19.60 -3.76
N GLY A 231 6.12 -19.75 -3.50
CA GLY A 231 7.15 -19.85 -4.55
C GLY A 231 7.52 -18.51 -5.20
N TYR A 232 7.12 -17.39 -4.60
CA TYR A 232 7.63 -16.06 -4.99
C TYR A 232 9.08 -15.89 -4.53
N ASN A 233 9.80 -14.96 -5.15
CA ASN A 233 11.14 -14.56 -4.69
C ASN A 233 11.13 -13.07 -4.37
N PHE A 234 10.99 -12.73 -3.09
CA PHE A 234 11.06 -11.37 -2.57
C PHE A 234 12.35 -11.12 -1.76
N GLN A 235 13.37 -11.97 -1.94
CA GLN A 235 14.67 -11.91 -1.28
C GLN A 235 14.60 -11.92 0.26
N GLN A 236 13.60 -12.59 0.85
CA GLN A 236 13.39 -12.71 2.30
C GLN A 236 14.31 -13.75 2.97
N SER A 237 15.14 -14.46 2.19
CA SER A 237 16.09 -15.49 2.64
C SER A 237 16.89 -15.22 3.93
N LYS A 238 17.26 -13.97 4.24
CA LYS A 238 17.98 -13.66 5.49
C LYS A 238 17.07 -13.61 6.71
N ILE A 239 15.81 -13.18 6.55
CA ILE A 239 14.78 -13.22 7.59
C ILE A 239 14.40 -14.66 7.90
N LEU A 240 14.40 -15.54 6.88
CA LEU A 240 14.18 -16.97 7.07
C LEU A 240 15.24 -17.63 7.96
N ASN A 241 16.49 -17.15 7.97
CA ASN A 241 17.55 -17.70 8.82
C ASN A 241 17.38 -17.36 10.32
N PHE A 242 16.43 -16.48 10.67
CA PHE A 242 16.11 -16.14 12.06
C PHE A 242 14.93 -16.94 12.64
N PHE A 243 14.26 -17.76 11.81
CA PHE A 243 13.21 -18.69 12.20
C PHE A 243 13.71 -20.14 12.12
#